data_AF-A0A0R3TK91-F1
#
_entry.id   AF-A0A0R3TK91-F1
#
_cell.length_a   1.000
_cell.length_b   1.000
_cell.length_c   1.000
_cell.angle_alpha   90.00
_cell.angle_beta   90.00
_cell.angle_gamma   90.00
#
_symmetry.space_group_name_H-M   'P 1'
#
loop_
_entity.id
_entity.type
_entity.pdbx_description
1 polymer ?
#
loop_
_entity_poly.entity_id
_entity_poly.type
_entity_poly.pdbx_seq_one_letter_code
_entity_poly.pdbx_strand_id
1 'polypeptide(L)'
;MASGVKCSDDCISRFNDLKLRKDCRYIIYKIEGTKEIVVSEVCDRECDFEHFKQRLLRDNCPCYAALDFEPEKNNSSLVLVSWIPDSAVVKERMLYASSLDALKSKLVGCKAVLQLNDAGDLTESYFCENIPGSKKV
;
A
#
# COMPACT_ATOMS: atom_id res chain seq x y z
N MET A 1 19.27 7.28 -1.12
CA MET A 1 19.03 8.71 -0.87
C MET A 1 17.70 8.80 -0.14
N ALA A 2 17.73 9.06 1.17
CA ALA A 2 16.51 9.13 1.97
C ALA A 2 15.90 10.52 1.79
N SER A 3 14.77 10.62 1.09
CA SER A 3 13.90 11.78 1.24
C SER A 3 13.54 11.84 2.73
N GLY A 4 13.81 12.97 3.39
CA GLY A 4 13.58 13.15 4.83
C GLY A 4 12.10 13.17 5.24
N VAL A 5 11.27 12.37 4.57
CA VAL A 5 9.85 12.22 4.84
C VAL A 5 9.69 11.40 6.11
N LYS A 6 9.02 11.99 7.09
CA LYS A 6 8.69 11.34 8.35
C LYS A 6 7.50 10.43 8.15
N CYS A 7 7.49 9.29 8.84
CA CYS A 7 6.31 8.43 8.87
C CYS A 7 5.57 8.77 10.16
N SER A 8 4.30 9.14 10.07
CA SER A 8 3.48 9.38 11.25
C SER A 8 3.34 8.09 12.06
N ASP A 9 3.33 8.20 13.39
CA ASP A 9 3.18 7.05 14.29
C ASP A 9 1.84 6.33 14.08
N ASP A 10 0.81 7.03 13.62
CA ASP A 10 -0.50 6.45 13.27
C ASP A 10 -0.36 5.39 12.17
N CYS A 11 0.51 5.61 11.17
CA CYS A 11 0.75 4.64 10.10
C CYS A 11 1.29 3.31 10.66
N ILE A 12 2.19 3.39 11.63
CA ILE A 12 2.79 2.22 12.29
C ILE A 12 1.74 1.53 13.17
N SER A 13 0.96 2.31 13.91
CA SER A 13 -0.10 1.79 14.78
C SER A 13 -1.17 1.04 13.97
N ARG A 14 -1.66 1.64 12.88
CA ARG A 14 -2.67 1.03 11.99
C ARG A 14 -2.15 -0.21 11.30
N PHE A 15 -0.90 -0.19 10.85
CA PHE A 15 -0.28 -1.37 10.25
C PHE A 15 -0.10 -2.52 11.25
N ASN A 16 0.29 -2.21 12.50
CA ASN A 16 0.35 -3.22 13.55
C ASN A 16 -1.02 -3.80 13.86
N ASP A 17 -2.07 -2.98 13.91
CA ASP A 17 -3.44 -3.45 14.13
C ASP A 17 -3.90 -4.38 13.00
N LEU A 18 -3.64 -4.01 11.74
CA LEU A 18 -3.91 -4.86 10.58
C LEU A 18 -3.12 -6.18 10.64
N LYS A 19 -1.86 -6.17 11.09
CA LYS A 19 -1.04 -7.38 11.24
C LYS A 19 -1.48 -8.29 12.40
N LEU A 20 -1.89 -7.71 13.53
CA LEU A 20 -2.20 -8.43 14.77
C LEU A 20 -3.67 -8.84 14.85
N ARG A 21 -4.58 -7.90 14.59
CA ARG A 21 -6.03 -8.09 14.68
C ARG A 21 -6.65 -8.53 13.36
N LYS A 22 -6.05 -8.12 12.24
CA LYS A 22 -6.60 -8.34 10.89
C LYS A 22 -8.03 -7.81 10.76
N ASP A 23 -8.37 -6.74 11.47
CA ASP A 23 -9.69 -6.11 11.37
C ASP A 23 -9.85 -5.36 10.03
N CYS A 24 -8.75 -4.73 9.58
CA CYS A 24 -8.69 -3.97 8.33
C CYS A 24 -8.32 -4.84 7.12
N ARG A 25 -8.96 -4.61 5.97
CA ARG A 25 -8.56 -5.20 4.67
C ARG A 25 -7.39 -4.46 4.07
N TYR A 26 -7.51 -3.13 4.01
CA TYR A 26 -6.51 -2.25 3.42
C TYR A 26 -6.42 -0.92 4.14
N ILE A 27 -5.27 -0.28 3.98
CA ILE A 27 -4.96 1.02 4.53
C ILE A 27 -4.33 1.84 3.41
N ILE A 28 -4.88 3.02 3.12
CA ILE A 28 -4.33 3.97 2.16
C ILE A 28 -3.55 5.03 2.92
N TYR A 29 -2.32 5.27 2.50
CA TYR A 29 -1.44 6.30 3.02
C TYR A 29 -1.17 7.33 1.92
N LYS A 30 -1.05 8.59 2.34
CA LYS A 30 -0.68 9.71 1.47
C LYS A 30 0.49 10.46 2.10
N ILE A 31 1.29 11.10 1.27
CA ILE A 31 2.31 12.04 1.74
C ILE A 31 1.67 13.42 1.78
N GLU A 32 1.58 14.00 2.97
CA GLU A 32 1.09 15.35 3.17
C GLU A 32 2.26 16.34 3.24
N GLY A 33 2.13 17.45 2.50
CA GLY A 33 3.11 18.55 2.52
C GLY A 33 4.55 18.14 2.15
N THR A 34 4.71 17.03 1.43
CA THR A 34 5.99 16.41 1.01
C THR A 34 6.98 16.08 2.12
N LYS A 35 6.50 16.05 3.37
CA LYS A 35 7.33 15.92 4.57
C LYS A 35 6.88 14.82 5.51
N GLU A 36 5.62 14.40 5.45
CA GLU A 36 5.10 13.38 6.35
C GLU A 36 4.14 12.42 5.65
N ILE A 37 4.24 11.13 5.98
CA ILE A 37 3.32 10.09 5.53
C ILE A 37 2.23 9.96 6.57
N VAL A 38 0.99 10.18 6.15
CA VAL A 38 -0.21 10.12 6.98
C VAL A 38 -1.18 9.07 6.43
N VAL A 39 -2.01 8.51 7.29
CA VAL A 39 -3.10 7.63 6.88
C VAL A 39 -4.19 8.48 6.24
N SER A 40 -4.55 8.14 5.01
CA SER A 40 -5.63 8.80 4.27
C SER A 40 -6.97 8.14 4.54
N GLU A 41 -7.01 6.80 4.43
CA GLU A 41 -8.23 6.03 4.57
C GLU A 41 -7.88 4.64 5.11
N VAL A 42 -8.75 4.10 5.95
CA VAL A 42 -8.69 2.70 6.39
C VAL A 42 -10.00 2.07 5.98
N CYS A 43 -9.97 0.84 5.48
CA CYS A 43 -11.20 0.07 5.37
C CYS A 43 -11.08 -1.30 6.03
N ASP A 44 -12.18 -1.67 6.67
CA ASP A 44 -12.41 -2.96 7.30
C ASP A 44 -12.48 -4.10 6.28
N ARG A 45 -12.45 -5.34 6.76
CA ARG A 45 -12.57 -6.57 5.94
C ARG A 45 -13.78 -6.64 5.01
N GLU A 46 -14.76 -5.78 5.24
CA GLU A 46 -16.00 -5.66 4.49
C GLU A 46 -15.80 -4.96 3.13
N CYS A 47 -14.73 -4.19 2.93
CA CYS A 47 -14.47 -3.56 1.63
C CYS A 47 -13.88 -4.54 0.62
N ASP A 48 -14.46 -4.57 -0.57
CA ASP A 48 -13.95 -5.28 -1.74
C ASP A 48 -12.71 -4.63 -2.36
N PHE A 49 -11.92 -5.45 -3.06
CA PHE A 49 -10.75 -4.99 -3.82
C PHE A 49 -11.12 -4.00 -4.94
N GLU A 50 -12.31 -4.11 -5.52
CA GLU A 50 -12.82 -3.13 -6.49
C GLU A 50 -13.03 -1.75 -5.84
N HIS A 51 -13.54 -1.70 -4.62
CA HIS A 51 -13.71 -0.44 -3.88
C HIS A 51 -12.37 0.24 -3.62
N PHE A 52 -11.38 -0.56 -3.20
CA PHE A 52 -10.00 -0.13 -3.04
C PHE A 52 -9.43 0.47 -4.35
N LYS A 53 -9.57 -0.26 -5.45
CA LYS A 53 -9.13 0.19 -6.77
C LYS A 53 -9.81 1.50 -7.17
N GLN A 54 -11.12 1.60 -7.00
CA GLN A 54 -11.85 2.83 -7.30
C GLN A 54 -11.37 4.00 -6.42
N ARG A 55 -11.08 3.77 -5.14
CA ARG A 55 -10.55 4.80 -4.24
C ARG A 55 -9.16 5.28 -4.65
N LEU A 56 -8.28 4.37 -5.04
CA LEU A 56 -6.95 4.67 -5.58
C LEU A 56 -7.00 5.48 -6.88
N LEU A 57 -7.93 5.13 -7.78
CA LEU A 57 -8.07 5.78 -9.08
C LEU A 57 -8.80 7.12 -9.01
N ARG A 58 -9.65 7.32 -7.99
CA ARG A 58 -10.53 8.49 -7.87
C ARG A 58 -9.75 9.81 -7.80
N ASP A 59 -8.63 9.85 -7.09
CA ASP A 59 -7.86 11.08 -6.89
C ASP A 59 -6.81 11.33 -7.98
N ASN A 60 -6.53 10.34 -8.85
CA ASN A 60 -5.43 10.38 -9.84
C ASN A 60 -4.08 10.85 -9.25
N CYS A 61 -3.93 10.74 -7.92
CA CYS A 61 -2.77 11.15 -7.17
C CYS A 61 -1.95 9.92 -6.76
N PRO A 62 -0.62 10.06 -6.66
CA PRO A 62 0.20 9.00 -6.13
C PRO A 62 -0.15 8.77 -4.65
N CYS A 63 -0.25 7.51 -4.24
CA CYS A 63 -0.56 7.10 -2.88
C CYS A 63 0.07 5.73 -2.58
N TYR A 64 0.19 5.40 -1.30
CA TYR A 64 0.57 4.06 -0.88
C TYR A 64 -0.63 3.34 -0.31
N ALA A 65 -0.61 2.02 -0.35
CA ALA A 65 -1.60 1.21 0.28
C ALA A 65 -0.97 -0.04 0.89
N ALA A 66 -1.36 -0.40 2.10
CA ALA A 66 -1.08 -1.73 2.64
C ALA A 66 -2.35 -2.57 2.49
N LEU A 67 -2.22 -3.74 1.88
CA LEU A 67 -3.28 -4.72 1.72
C LEU A 67 -2.90 -5.99 2.49
N ASP A 68 -3.81 -6.50 3.31
CA ASP A 68 -3.69 -7.86 3.84
C ASP A 68 -4.28 -8.84 2.83
N PHE A 69 -3.41 -9.58 2.14
CA PHE A 69 -3.82 -10.61 1.19
C PHE A 69 -3.76 -11.98 1.87
N GLU A 70 -4.92 -12.59 2.10
CA GLU A 70 -5.05 -13.92 2.73
C GLU A 70 -5.50 -14.95 1.67
N PRO A 71 -4.60 -15.48 0.81
CA PRO A 71 -4.95 -16.45 -0.22
C PRO A 71 -5.39 -17.80 0.37
N GLU A 72 -4.87 -18.16 1.54
CA GLU A 72 -5.29 -19.33 2.30
C GLU A 72 -5.63 -18.90 3.73
N LYS A 73 -6.64 -19.55 4.35
CA LYS A 73 -7.13 -19.26 5.72
C LYS A 73 -6.05 -19.25 6.82
N ASN A 74 -4.82 -19.67 6.50
CA ASN A 74 -3.71 -19.75 7.44
C ASN A 74 -2.47 -18.94 7.05
N ASN A 75 -2.50 -18.19 5.93
CA ASN A 75 -1.30 -17.55 5.37
C ASN A 75 -1.58 -16.10 4.96
N SER A 76 -1.68 -15.21 5.95
CA SER A 76 -1.84 -13.78 5.70
C SER A 76 -0.52 -13.20 5.20
N SER A 77 -0.61 -12.51 4.06
CA SER A 77 0.52 -11.92 3.39
C SER A 77 0.27 -10.43 3.25
N LEU A 78 1.03 -9.67 4.04
CA LEU A 78 0.99 -8.21 3.98
C LEU A 78 1.68 -7.74 2.72
N VAL A 79 0.98 -6.97 1.91
CA VAL A 79 1.49 -6.43 0.65
C VAL A 79 1.43 -4.92 0.71
N LEU A 80 2.57 -4.28 0.45
CA LEU A 80 2.62 -2.83 0.30
C LEU A 80 2.52 -2.48 -1.19
N VAL A 81 1.47 -1.78 -1.57
CA VAL A 81 1.24 -1.27 -2.92
C VAL A 81 1.63 0.20 -2.95
N SER A 82 2.47 0.56 -3.91
CA SER A 82 2.83 1.93 -4.22
C SER A 82 2.17 2.30 -5.53
N TRP A 83 1.13 3.10 -5.47
CA TRP A 83 0.42 3.61 -6.63
C TRP A 83 1.02 4.94 -7.06
N ILE A 84 1.62 4.96 -8.25
CA ILE A 84 2.24 6.16 -8.83
C ILE A 84 1.77 6.27 -10.27
N PRO A 85 0.63 6.93 -10.54
CA PRO A 85 0.12 7.03 -11.90
C PRO A 85 1.08 7.87 -12.75
N ASP A 86 1.26 7.50 -14.02
CA ASP A 86 2.19 8.23 -14.89
C ASP A 86 1.74 9.70 -15.11
N SER A 87 0.43 9.92 -15.04
CA SER A 87 -0.21 11.23 -15.13
C SER A 87 0.06 12.15 -13.91
N ALA A 88 0.63 11.63 -12.82
CA ALA A 88 0.99 12.45 -11.66
C ALA A 88 2.18 13.38 -11.96
N VAL A 89 2.26 14.48 -11.22
CA VAL A 89 3.34 15.45 -11.39
C VAL A 89 4.70 14.78 -11.10
N VAL A 90 5.68 14.99 -11.97
CA VAL A 90 7.03 14.39 -11.87
C VAL A 90 7.64 14.54 -10.48
N LYS A 91 7.45 15.70 -9.83
CA LYS A 91 7.91 15.96 -8.45
C LYS A 91 7.29 15.00 -7.44
N GLU A 92 5.98 14.76 -7.52
CA GLU A 92 5.29 13.84 -6.64
C GLU A 92 5.71 12.40 -6.91
N ARG A 93 5.84 12.00 -8.18
CA ARG A 93 6.33 10.65 -8.53
C ARG A 93 7.72 10.39 -7.95
N MET A 94 8.64 11.35 -8.08
CA MET A 94 9.98 11.25 -7.49
C MET A 94 9.91 11.16 -5.97
N LEU A 95 9.05 11.96 -5.33
CA LEU A 95 8.88 11.95 -3.89
C LEU A 95 8.33 10.61 -3.41
N TYR A 96 7.28 10.08 -4.04
CA TYR A 96 6.69 8.80 -3.68
C TYR A 96 7.64 7.64 -3.96
N ALA A 97 8.35 7.65 -5.08
CA ALA A 97 9.37 6.64 -5.36
C ALA A 97 10.50 6.66 -4.31
N SER A 98 10.95 7.85 -3.90
CA SER A 98 12.04 8.00 -2.92
C SER A 98 11.61 7.76 -1.47
N SER A 99 10.34 8.02 -1.14
CA SER A 99 9.78 7.85 0.22
C SER A 99 9.26 6.44 0.47
N LEU A 100 9.08 5.63 -0.58
CA LEU A 100 8.69 4.23 -0.45
C LEU A 100 9.67 3.44 0.41
N ASP A 101 10.97 3.69 0.26
CA ASP A 101 12.01 3.00 1.04
C ASP A 101 11.92 3.35 2.53
N ALA A 102 11.63 4.62 2.86
CA ALA A 102 11.40 5.08 4.23
C ALA A 102 10.16 4.42 4.84
N LEU A 103 9.06 4.36 4.08
CA LEU A 103 7.82 3.72 4.53
C LEU A 103 8.02 2.22 4.73
N LYS A 104 8.65 1.53 3.77
CA LYS A 104 8.99 0.10 3.85
C LYS A 104 9.85 -0.22 5.06
N SER A 105 10.83 0.64 5.37
CA SER A 105 11.70 0.49 6.54
C SER A 105 10.94 0.61 7.87
N LYS A 106 9.83 1.36 7.90
CA LYS A 106 8.95 1.47 9.07
C LYS A 106 7.91 0.36 9.14
N LEU A 107 7.32 -0.02 8.01
CA LEU A 107 6.32 -1.08 7.88
C LEU A 107 6.99 -2.46 7.80
N VAL A 108 7.65 -2.84 8.90
CA VAL A 108 8.40 -4.11 8.97
C VAL A 108 7.43 -5.29 9.10
N GLY A 109 7.32 -6.09 8.05
CA GLY A 109 6.42 -7.24 7.99
C GLY A 109 5.72 -7.43 6.65
N CYS A 110 5.82 -6.47 5.73
CA CYS A 110 5.37 -6.66 4.36
C CYS A 110 6.15 -7.78 3.68
N LYS A 111 5.43 -8.78 3.16
CA LYS A 111 5.97 -9.93 2.45
C LYS A 111 6.40 -9.56 1.03
N ALA A 112 5.68 -8.62 0.42
CA ALA A 112 5.95 -8.08 -0.90
C ALA A 112 5.70 -6.57 -0.94
N VAL A 113 6.40 -5.89 -1.85
CA VAL A 113 6.15 -4.50 -2.20
C VAL A 113 5.89 -4.43 -3.70
N LEU A 114 4.70 -3.95 -4.07
CA LEU A 114 4.24 -3.77 -5.44
C LEU A 114 4.32 -2.31 -5.82
N GLN A 115 4.88 -2.01 -6.99
CA GLN A 115 4.90 -0.66 -7.53
C GLN A 115 4.04 -0.66 -8.79
N LEU A 116 2.89 0.00 -8.70
CA LEU A 116 1.88 0.03 -9.74
C LEU A 116 1.77 1.44 -10.28
N ASN A 117 1.71 1.54 -11.60
CA ASN A 117 1.54 2.80 -12.32
C ASN A 117 0.27 2.81 -13.18
N ASP A 118 -0.29 1.64 -13.47
CA ASP A 118 -1.49 1.46 -14.27
C ASP A 118 -2.57 0.67 -13.53
N ALA A 119 -3.83 1.03 -13.82
CA ALA A 119 -5.00 0.47 -13.16
C ALA A 119 -5.20 -1.01 -13.54
N GLY A 120 -4.66 -1.44 -14.68
CA GLY A 120 -4.67 -2.83 -15.12
C GLY A 120 -3.92 -3.76 -14.17
N ASP A 121 -2.81 -3.29 -13.59
CA ASP A 121 -1.99 -4.08 -12.67
C ASP A 121 -2.59 -4.15 -11.25
N LEU A 122 -3.58 -3.30 -10.93
CA LEU A 122 -4.42 -3.42 -9.73
C LEU A 122 -5.44 -4.55 -9.95
N THR A 123 -4.97 -5.80 -9.93
CA THR A 123 -5.79 -7.02 -9.99
C THR A 123 -5.26 -8.09 -9.04
N GLU A 124 -6.16 -8.89 -8.47
CA GLU A 124 -5.81 -9.97 -7.53
C GLU A 124 -4.82 -10.98 -8.13
N SER A 125 -4.92 -11.26 -9.43
CA SER A 125 -3.98 -12.12 -10.16
C SER A 125 -2.56 -11.57 -10.13
N TYR A 126 -2.38 -10.27 -10.39
CA TYR A 126 -1.08 -9.62 -10.37
C TYR A 126 -0.46 -9.67 -8.97
N PHE A 127 -1.28 -9.43 -7.96
CA PHE A 127 -0.84 -9.51 -6.57
C PHE A 127 -0.40 -10.93 -6.22
N CYS A 128 -1.20 -11.92 -6.59
CA CYS A 128 -0.89 -13.33 -6.37
C CYS A 128 0.45 -13.74 -7.01
N GLU A 129 0.74 -13.31 -8.25
CA GLU A 129 1.98 -13.65 -8.95
C GLU A 129 3.23 -12.96 -8.37
N ASN A 130 3.06 -11.79 -7.78
CA ASN A 130 4.17 -11.00 -7.22
C ASN A 130 4.40 -11.23 -5.73
N ILE A 131 3.49 -11.92 -5.03
CA ILE A 131 3.68 -12.30 -3.62
C ILE A 131 4.45 -13.63 -3.57
N PRO A 132 5.70 -13.64 -3.06
CA PRO A 132 6.46 -14.87 -2.94
C PRO A 132 5.77 -15.83 -1.96
N GLY A 133 5.35 -17.00 -2.46
CA GLY A 133 4.74 -18.06 -1.67
C GLY A 133 3.24 -18.30 -1.91
N SER A 134 2.57 -17.52 -2.76
CA SER A 134 1.25 -17.91 -3.30
C SER A 134 1.47 -19.04 -4.31
N LYS A 135 1.32 -20.29 -3.87
CA LYS A 135 1.41 -21.45 -4.76
C LYS A 135 0.33 -21.34 -5.83
N LYS A 136 0.76 -21.22 -7.08
CA LYS A 136 -0.02 -21.53 -8.28
C LYS A 136 -0.35 -23.03 -8.20
N VAL A 137 -1.54 -23.37 -7.73
CA VAL A 137 -2.12 -24.72 -7.90
C VAL A 137 -2.83 -24.77 -9.24
#